data_AF-A0A4U1B4J7-F1
#
_entry.id   AF-A0A4U1B4J7-F1
#
_cell.length_a   1.000
_cell.length_b   1.000
_cell.length_c   1.000
_cell.angle_alpha   90.00
_cell.angle_beta   90.00
_cell.angle_gamma   90.00
#
_symmetry.space_group_name_H-M   'P 1'
#
loop_
_entity.id
_entity.type
_entity.pdbx_description
1 polymer ?
#
loop_
_entity_poly.entity_id
_entity_poly.type
_entity_poly.pdbx_seq_one_letter_code
_entity_poly.pdbx_strand_id
1 'polypeptide(L)'
;MKKLILLLALVMPLSGCVGLAVGTFGTFETKVSKPDISEERNQFDYKIEAPTFTKEALVNSWGEADEIIQDGVCEVLIYHDGYSWSGVGAFVVVVPIPLLVPSGYDENRFYFKDGYSVGLIKEYGEVTSALGYMCGSNECKFLSGTVNTEKTKKVEMAECHDSTGIDVSSTN
;
A
#
# COMPACT_ATOMS: atom_id res chain seq x y z
N MET A 1 47.22 -10.70 8.60
CA MET A 1 46.43 -10.85 9.85
C MET A 1 45.64 -9.59 10.25
N LYS A 2 46.25 -8.39 10.40
CA LYS A 2 45.50 -7.15 10.74
C LYS A 2 44.32 -6.81 9.81
N LYS A 3 44.46 -7.03 8.50
CA LYS A 3 43.37 -6.81 7.51
C LYS A 3 42.20 -7.80 7.67
N LEU A 4 42.48 -9.02 8.12
CA LEU A 4 41.46 -10.06 8.34
C LEU A 4 40.64 -9.76 9.61
N ILE A 5 41.30 -9.29 10.67
CA ILE A 5 40.64 -8.86 11.92
C ILE A 5 39.76 -7.63 11.66
N LEU A 6 40.22 -6.68 10.83
CA LEU A 6 39.44 -5.50 10.45
C LEU A 6 38.19 -5.88 9.64
N LEU A 7 38.32 -6.84 8.71
CA LEU A 7 37.19 -7.40 7.96
C LEU A 7 36.19 -8.13 8.88
N LEU A 8 36.68 -8.95 9.81
CA LEU A 8 35.82 -9.69 10.73
C LEU A 8 35.08 -8.75 11.71
N ALA A 9 35.78 -7.72 12.22
CA ALA A 9 35.18 -6.69 13.06
C ALA A 9 34.14 -5.84 12.32
N LEU A 10 34.29 -5.66 11.00
CA LEU A 10 33.32 -4.96 10.16
C LEU A 10 32.08 -5.81 9.85
N VAL A 11 32.19 -7.15 9.86
CA VAL A 11 31.10 -8.08 9.55
C VAL A 11 30.29 -8.49 10.80
N MET A 12 30.87 -8.43 12.00
CA MET A 12 30.13 -8.73 13.25
C MET A 12 28.88 -7.87 13.52
N PRO A 13 28.81 -6.56 13.19
CA PRO A 13 27.59 -5.78 13.38
C PRO A 13 26.52 -6.01 12.29
N LEU A 14 26.78 -6.80 11.24
CA LEU A 14 25.84 -7.08 10.14
C LEU A 14 24.82 -8.20 10.46
N SER A 15 24.67 -8.61 11.73
CA SER A 15 23.79 -9.71 12.15
C SER A 15 22.28 -9.48 11.96
N GLY A 16 21.87 -8.44 11.23
CA GLY A 16 20.47 -8.03 11.08
C GLY A 16 19.84 -8.22 9.70
N CYS A 17 20.62 -8.34 8.62
CA CYS A 17 20.09 -8.35 7.24
C CYS A 17 20.91 -9.24 6.31
N VAL A 18 20.99 -10.54 6.62
CA VAL A 18 21.63 -11.52 5.72
C VAL A 18 20.57 -12.47 5.17
N GLY A 19 20.48 -12.55 3.85
CA GLY A 19 19.53 -13.44 3.21
C GLY A 19 19.85 -13.70 1.74
N LEU A 20 19.37 -14.83 1.25
CA LEU A 20 19.28 -15.09 -0.17
C LEU A 20 17.83 -15.41 -0.48
N ALA A 21 17.13 -14.46 -1.10
CA ALA A 21 15.75 -14.62 -1.47
C ALA A 21 15.44 -13.90 -2.77
N VAL A 22 14.59 -14.52 -3.59
CA VAL A 22 13.98 -13.88 -4.75
C VAL A 22 12.52 -13.64 -4.43
N GLY A 23 11.98 -12.49 -4.80
CA GLY A 23 10.60 -12.16 -4.55
C GLY A 23 10.01 -11.31 -5.65
N THR A 24 8.69 -11.35 -5.76
CA THR A 24 7.92 -10.52 -6.69
C THR A 24 7.26 -9.39 -5.93
N PHE A 25 7.17 -8.22 -6.55
CA PHE A 25 6.48 -7.04 -6.02
C PHE A 25 5.21 -6.78 -6.81
N GLY A 26 4.20 -6.23 -6.15
CA GLY A 26 2.98 -5.77 -6.79
C GLY A 26 2.15 -4.89 -5.86
N THR A 27 1.02 -4.42 -6.37
CA THR A 27 0.14 -3.48 -5.68
C THR A 27 -0.95 -4.20 -4.89
N PHE A 28 -1.27 -3.65 -3.73
CA PHE A 28 -2.39 -4.02 -2.87
C PHE A 28 -3.22 -2.79 -2.54
N GLU A 29 -4.44 -3.03 -2.08
CA GLU A 29 -5.38 -1.98 -1.73
C GLU A 29 -5.75 -2.03 -0.25
N THR A 30 -5.99 -0.86 0.33
CA THR A 30 -6.53 -0.73 1.68
C THR A 30 -7.69 0.26 1.70
N LYS A 31 -8.76 -0.11 2.39
CA LYS A 31 -9.93 0.76 2.60
C LYS A 31 -9.78 1.54 3.91
N VAL A 32 -10.01 2.84 3.81
CA VAL A 32 -10.06 3.78 4.93
C VAL A 32 -11.46 4.36 4.98
N SER A 33 -12.26 3.97 5.97
CA SER A 33 -13.68 4.37 6.07
C SER A 33 -13.88 5.83 6.51
N LYS A 34 -12.88 6.45 7.14
CA LYS A 34 -12.91 7.84 7.59
C LYS A 34 -11.60 8.53 7.19
N PRO A 35 -11.41 8.83 5.89
CA PRO A 35 -10.22 9.53 5.45
C PRO A 35 -10.22 10.95 6.00
N ASP A 36 -9.04 11.43 6.43
CA ASP A 36 -8.81 12.86 6.65
C ASP A 36 -8.07 13.42 5.44
N ILE A 37 -8.37 14.66 5.08
CA ILE A 37 -7.69 15.35 4.00
C ILE A 37 -6.69 16.32 4.61
N SER A 38 -5.41 16.17 4.27
CA SER A 38 -4.42 17.20 4.58
C SER A 38 -4.46 18.33 3.53
N GLU A 39 -3.87 19.47 3.84
CA GLU A 39 -3.74 20.58 2.86
C GLU A 39 -2.86 20.20 1.66
N GLU A 40 -1.97 19.21 1.81
CA GLU A 40 -1.09 18.75 0.75
C GLU A 40 -1.67 17.52 0.04
N ARG A 41 -1.71 17.59 -1.30
CA ARG A 41 -2.20 16.49 -2.14
C ARG A 41 -1.43 15.19 -1.85
N ASN A 42 -2.16 14.08 -1.75
CA ASN A 42 -1.65 12.74 -1.41
C ASN A 42 -0.98 12.61 -0.03
N GLN A 43 -1.03 13.64 0.81
CA GLN A 43 -0.67 13.50 2.21
C GLN A 43 -1.91 13.26 3.06
N PHE A 44 -1.78 12.33 4.01
CA PHE A 44 -2.89 11.87 4.83
C PHE A 44 -2.50 11.98 6.30
N ASP A 45 -3.37 12.62 7.06
CA ASP A 45 -3.30 12.61 8.52
C ASP A 45 -4.07 11.40 9.05
N TYR A 46 -3.44 10.63 9.93
CA TYR A 46 -4.10 9.51 10.60
C TYR A 46 -4.79 10.01 11.87
N LYS A 47 -5.98 10.58 11.71
CA LYS A 47 -6.85 10.95 12.84
C LYS A 47 -7.83 9.82 13.14
N ILE A 48 -7.99 9.49 14.42
CA ILE A 48 -8.90 8.44 14.90
C ILE A 48 -10.37 8.77 14.56
N GLU A 49 -10.69 10.06 14.46
CA GLU A 49 -12.00 10.57 14.07
C GLU A 49 -11.82 11.70 13.06
N ALA A 50 -11.81 11.35 11.77
CA ALA A 50 -11.88 12.34 10.70
C ALA A 50 -13.35 12.70 10.43
N PRO A 51 -13.67 14.00 10.25
CA PRO A 51 -15.00 14.43 9.83
C PRO A 51 -15.27 13.99 8.39
N THR A 52 -16.53 13.75 8.05
CA THR A 52 -16.94 13.64 6.65
C THR A 52 -16.74 14.99 5.95
N PHE A 53 -16.25 14.97 4.71
CA PHE A 53 -16.03 16.16 3.91
C PHE A 53 -16.78 16.06 2.59
N THR A 54 -16.97 17.20 1.92
CA THR A 54 -17.65 17.25 0.62
C THR A 54 -16.65 17.13 -0.52
N LYS A 55 -17.15 16.74 -1.69
CA LYS A 55 -16.36 16.71 -2.92
C LYS A 55 -15.69 18.06 -3.20
N GLU A 56 -16.42 19.15 -3.04
CA GLU A 56 -15.91 20.50 -3.29
C GLU A 56 -14.79 20.86 -2.31
N ALA A 57 -14.87 20.41 -1.05
CA ALA A 57 -13.79 20.61 -0.09
C ALA A 57 -12.51 19.89 -0.53
N LEU A 58 -12.62 18.65 -1.01
CA LEU A 58 -11.47 17.91 -1.54
C LEU A 58 -10.87 18.60 -2.76
N VAL A 59 -11.70 18.98 -3.74
CA VAL A 59 -11.23 19.64 -4.98
C VAL A 59 -10.63 21.01 -4.68
N ASN A 60 -11.15 21.75 -3.71
CA ASN A 60 -10.57 23.03 -3.29
C ASN A 60 -9.20 22.86 -2.64
N SER A 61 -8.99 21.77 -1.89
CA SER A 61 -7.70 21.49 -1.23
C SER A 61 -6.68 20.89 -2.20
N TRP A 62 -7.06 19.91 -3.01
CA TRP A 62 -6.14 19.09 -3.81
C TRP A 62 -6.14 19.40 -5.32
N GLY A 63 -7.05 20.27 -5.76
CA GLY A 63 -7.30 20.56 -7.17
C GLY A 63 -8.23 19.53 -7.83
N GLU A 64 -8.37 19.63 -9.15
CA GLU A 64 -9.15 18.67 -9.93
C GLU A 64 -8.55 17.26 -9.85
N ALA A 65 -9.44 16.26 -9.83
CA ALA A 65 -9.06 14.86 -9.91
C ALA A 65 -8.46 14.52 -11.28
N ASP A 66 -7.58 13.52 -11.33
CA ASP A 66 -7.00 13.07 -12.60
C ASP A 66 -8.03 12.28 -13.42
N GLU A 67 -8.90 11.55 -12.73
CA GLU A 67 -10.04 10.84 -13.32
C GLU A 67 -11.25 10.90 -12.39
N ILE A 68 -12.45 10.92 -12.99
CA ILE A 68 -13.72 10.83 -12.27
C ILE A 68 -14.51 9.70 -12.91
N ILE A 69 -14.83 8.68 -12.12
CA ILE A 69 -15.63 7.54 -12.55
C ILE A 69 -16.87 7.40 -11.68
N GLN A 70 -17.85 6.64 -12.16
CA GLN A 70 -19.04 6.29 -11.39
C GLN A 70 -18.98 4.80 -11.02
N ASP A 71 -19.11 4.51 -9.73
CA ASP A 71 -19.10 3.15 -9.19
C ASP A 71 -20.37 2.91 -8.38
N GLY A 72 -21.34 2.22 -8.98
CA GLY A 72 -22.69 2.07 -8.43
C GLY A 72 -23.38 3.42 -8.22
N VAL A 73 -23.75 3.73 -6.96
CA VAL A 73 -24.34 5.02 -6.58
C VAL A 73 -23.32 6.08 -6.18
N CYS A 74 -22.04 5.71 -6.10
CA CYS A 74 -20.98 6.63 -5.72
C CYS A 74 -20.32 7.29 -6.93
N GLU A 75 -19.91 8.53 -6.73
CA GLU A 75 -18.94 9.20 -7.58
C GLU A 75 -17.54 8.96 -6.99
N VAL A 76 -16.59 8.56 -7.84
CA VAL A 76 -15.22 8.24 -7.42
C VAL A 76 -14.25 9.22 -8.05
N LEU A 77 -13.53 9.96 -7.21
CA LEU A 77 -12.46 10.85 -7.64
C LEU A 77 -11.12 10.14 -7.46
N ILE A 78 -10.37 10.02 -8.55
CA ILE A 78 -9.10 9.32 -8.60
C ILE A 78 -7.96 10.34 -8.69
N TYR A 79 -7.02 10.24 -7.75
CA TYR A 79 -5.79 11.02 -7.74
C TYR A 79 -4.59 10.08 -7.83
N HIS A 80 -3.70 10.34 -8.78
CA HIS A 80 -2.43 9.64 -8.94
C HIS A 80 -1.41 10.14 -7.91
N ASP A 81 -0.68 9.19 -7.31
CA ASP A 81 0.38 9.40 -6.35
C ASP A 81 1.69 8.74 -6.79
N GLY A 82 2.20 9.19 -7.94
CA GLY A 82 3.40 8.61 -8.54
C GLY A 82 3.12 7.31 -9.27
N TYR A 83 4.19 6.55 -9.56
CA TYR A 83 4.12 5.32 -10.36
C TYR A 83 3.96 4.10 -9.47
N SER A 84 3.06 3.20 -9.85
CA SER A 84 3.01 1.86 -9.28
C SER A 84 4.10 0.99 -9.92
N TRP A 85 4.76 0.17 -9.09
CA TRP A 85 5.90 -0.64 -9.50
C TRP A 85 5.60 -2.13 -9.36
N SER A 86 5.90 -2.88 -10.41
CA SER A 86 5.85 -4.33 -10.41
C SER A 86 7.20 -4.89 -10.85
N GLY A 87 7.60 -6.02 -10.29
CA GLY A 87 8.88 -6.60 -10.68
C GLY A 87 9.35 -7.74 -9.81
N VAL A 88 10.62 -8.09 -10.01
CA VAL A 88 11.31 -9.15 -9.26
C VAL A 88 12.51 -8.53 -8.56
N GLY A 89 12.69 -8.83 -7.28
CA GLY A 89 13.91 -8.49 -6.55
C GLY A 89 14.65 -9.75 -6.16
N ALA A 90 15.98 -9.66 -6.17
CA ALA A 90 16.83 -10.64 -5.52
C ALA A 90 17.59 -9.96 -4.38
N PHE A 91 17.50 -10.51 -3.18
CA PHE A 91 18.41 -10.20 -2.09
C PHE A 91 19.57 -11.17 -2.16
N VAL A 92 20.79 -10.66 -2.38
CA VAL A 92 22.01 -11.46 -2.39
C VAL A 92 22.89 -11.02 -1.23
N VAL A 93 22.85 -11.80 -0.15
CA VAL A 93 23.59 -11.57 1.10
C VAL A 93 23.15 -10.28 1.78
N VAL A 94 23.61 -9.13 1.30
CA VAL A 94 23.28 -7.78 1.83
C VAL A 94 22.85 -6.80 0.74
N VAL A 95 23.03 -7.15 -0.55
CA VAL A 95 22.74 -6.24 -1.66
C VAL A 95 21.38 -6.60 -2.24
N PRO A 96 20.37 -5.71 -2.14
CA PRO A 96 19.16 -5.84 -2.94
C PRO A 96 19.48 -5.51 -4.40
N ILE A 97 19.10 -6.40 -5.31
CA ILE A 97 19.14 -6.19 -6.76
C ILE A 97 17.69 -6.07 -7.22
N PRO A 98 17.12 -4.85 -7.26
CA PRO A 98 15.77 -4.65 -7.75
C PRO A 98 15.74 -4.71 -9.29
N LEU A 99 14.85 -5.52 -9.84
CA LEU A 99 14.42 -5.44 -11.24
C LEU A 99 12.94 -5.01 -11.24
N LEU A 100 12.74 -3.71 -11.06
CA LEU A 100 11.42 -3.08 -11.02
C LEU A 100 11.15 -2.36 -12.34
N VAL A 101 9.92 -2.45 -12.81
CA VAL A 101 9.43 -1.65 -13.94
C VAL A 101 8.15 -0.93 -13.52
N PRO A 102 7.92 0.30 -14.00
CA PRO A 102 6.66 0.98 -13.76
C PRO A 102 5.55 0.19 -14.47
N SER A 103 4.49 -0.13 -13.72
CA SER A 103 3.33 -0.88 -14.20
C SER A 103 2.08 -0.02 -14.38
N GLY A 104 2.07 1.19 -13.82
CA GLY A 104 0.94 2.11 -13.85
C GLY A 104 1.18 3.29 -12.90
N TYR A 105 0.10 3.84 -12.37
CA TYR A 105 0.13 4.85 -11.30
C TYR A 105 -0.34 4.22 -9.99
N ASP A 106 0.14 4.74 -8.86
CA ASP A 106 -0.46 4.44 -7.57
C ASP A 106 -1.68 5.36 -7.40
N GLU A 107 -2.84 4.81 -7.09
CA GLU A 107 -4.10 5.57 -7.03
C GLU A 107 -4.63 5.75 -5.60
N ASN A 108 -5.11 6.97 -5.33
CA ASN A 108 -5.96 7.29 -4.20
C ASN A 108 -7.39 7.56 -4.71
N ARG A 109 -8.32 6.66 -4.40
CA ARG A 109 -9.71 6.70 -4.88
C ARG A 109 -10.66 7.12 -3.77
N PHE A 110 -11.18 8.34 -3.85
CA PHE A 110 -12.15 8.87 -2.91
C PHE A 110 -13.57 8.60 -3.38
N TYR A 111 -14.36 7.96 -2.54
CA TYR A 111 -15.74 7.62 -2.83
C TYR A 111 -16.68 8.63 -2.17
N PHE A 112 -17.59 9.18 -2.97
CA PHE A 112 -18.59 10.14 -2.54
C PHE A 112 -20.00 9.61 -2.81
N LYS A 113 -20.88 9.72 -1.82
CA LYS A 113 -22.30 9.43 -1.93
C LYS A 113 -23.07 10.66 -1.51
N ASP A 114 -24.01 11.10 -2.36
CA ASP A 114 -24.78 12.34 -2.13
C ASP A 114 -23.91 13.59 -1.87
N GLY A 115 -22.71 13.63 -2.45
CA GLY A 115 -21.74 14.73 -2.30
C GLY A 115 -20.82 14.65 -1.08
N TYR A 116 -20.98 13.65 -0.21
CA TYR A 116 -20.19 13.46 1.01
C TYR A 116 -19.26 12.24 0.91
N SER A 117 -18.08 12.35 1.51
CA SER A 117 -17.08 11.28 1.56
C SER A 117 -17.61 10.06 2.34
N VAL A 118 -17.61 8.89 1.72
CA VAL A 118 -17.94 7.61 2.38
C VAL A 118 -16.73 6.73 2.64
N GLY A 119 -15.62 6.99 1.95
CA GLY A 119 -14.38 6.26 2.16
C GLY A 119 -13.32 6.58 1.13
N LEU A 120 -12.16 5.99 1.35
CA LEU A 120 -10.99 6.08 0.50
C LEU A 120 -10.43 4.67 0.29
N ILE A 121 -10.04 4.36 -0.94
CA ILE A 121 -9.21 3.22 -1.25
C ILE A 121 -7.83 3.73 -1.67
N LYS A 122 -6.80 3.25 -0.98
CA LYS A 122 -5.41 3.56 -1.27
C LYS A 122 -4.69 2.36 -1.84
N GLU A 123 -3.90 2.59 -2.88
CA GLU A 123 -2.95 1.62 -3.39
C GLU A 123 -1.59 1.74 -2.67
N TYR A 124 -0.90 0.61 -2.53
CA TYR A 124 0.47 0.55 -2.04
C TYR A 124 1.20 -0.69 -2.56
N GLY A 125 2.51 -0.57 -2.78
CA GLY A 125 3.37 -1.66 -3.22
C GLY A 125 3.88 -2.53 -2.08
N GLU A 126 3.90 -3.86 -2.27
CA GLU A 126 4.41 -4.82 -1.30
C GLU A 126 4.93 -6.09 -1.99
N VAL A 127 5.75 -6.88 -1.28
CA VAL A 127 6.18 -8.21 -1.75
C VAL A 127 4.97 -9.15 -1.85
N THR A 128 4.70 -9.69 -3.03
CA THR A 128 3.58 -10.62 -3.27
C THR A 128 3.98 -12.07 -3.01
N SER A 129 5.21 -12.46 -3.38
CA SER A 129 5.73 -13.80 -3.18
C SER A 129 7.23 -13.76 -2.93
N ALA A 130 7.75 -14.74 -2.21
CA ALA A 130 9.17 -14.90 -1.98
C ALA A 130 9.58 -16.38 -2.00
N LEU A 131 10.82 -16.63 -2.41
CA LEU A 131 11.50 -17.91 -2.30
C LEU A 131 12.91 -17.68 -1.81
N GLY A 132 13.24 -18.24 -0.65
CA GLY A 132 14.60 -18.24 -0.13
C GLY A 132 14.66 -18.16 1.38
N TYR A 133 15.83 -17.77 1.88
CA TYR A 133 16.12 -17.67 3.30
C TYR A 133 16.44 -16.23 3.65
N MET A 134 15.69 -15.65 4.59
CA MET A 134 15.90 -14.27 5.04
C MET A 134 16.01 -14.23 6.55
N CYS A 135 16.96 -13.44 7.05
CA CYS A 135 17.08 -13.05 8.45
C CYS A 135 16.65 -11.60 8.63
N GLY A 136 15.68 -11.35 9.50
CA GLY A 136 15.23 -10.00 9.88
C GLY A 136 14.91 -9.95 11.37
N SER A 137 15.21 -8.83 12.03
CA SER A 137 14.86 -8.56 13.44
C SER A 137 15.07 -9.73 14.42
N ASN A 138 16.17 -10.47 14.26
CA ASN A 138 16.62 -11.64 15.05
C ASN A 138 16.00 -13.01 14.71
N GLU A 139 15.15 -13.12 13.69
CA GLU A 139 14.63 -14.40 13.22
C GLU A 139 15.04 -14.67 11.79
N CYS A 140 15.44 -15.91 11.51
CA CYS A 140 15.70 -16.37 10.16
C CYS A 140 14.67 -17.41 9.76
N LYS A 141 14.02 -17.19 8.62
CA LYS A 141 12.98 -18.10 8.12
C LYS A 141 13.20 -18.39 6.65
N PHE A 142 12.91 -19.64 6.29
CA PHE A 142 12.73 -20.00 4.89
C PHE A 142 11.33 -19.56 4.46
N LEU A 143 11.26 -18.78 3.39
CA LEU A 143 10.04 -18.29 2.77
C LEU A 143 9.88 -19.01 1.42
N SER A 144 8.66 -19.46 1.13
CA SER A 144 8.31 -20.06 -0.15
C SER A 144 6.85 -19.81 -0.46
N GLY A 145 6.59 -19.15 -1.59
CA GLY A 145 5.24 -18.85 -2.07
C GLY A 145 4.77 -17.45 -1.66
N THR A 146 3.45 -17.29 -1.55
CA THR A 146 2.80 -16.01 -1.23
C THR A 146 3.08 -15.59 0.21
N VAL A 147 3.55 -14.36 0.43
CA VAL A 147 3.92 -13.86 1.77
C VAL A 147 2.91 -12.87 2.39
N ASN A 148 1.92 -12.43 1.61
CA ASN A 148 0.89 -11.48 2.05
C ASN A 148 -0.52 -11.98 1.67
N THR A 149 -0.92 -13.12 2.21
CA THR A 149 -2.22 -13.75 1.89
C THR A 149 -3.42 -13.03 2.48
N GLU A 150 -3.21 -12.23 3.53
CA GLU A 150 -4.27 -11.46 4.20
C GLU A 150 -4.54 -10.11 3.53
N LYS A 151 -3.65 -9.67 2.63
CA LYS A 151 -3.80 -8.39 1.92
C LYS A 151 -4.64 -8.57 0.66
N THR A 152 -5.53 -7.63 0.43
CA THR A 152 -6.46 -7.66 -0.71
C THR A 152 -5.87 -6.88 -1.88
N LYS A 153 -5.91 -7.47 -3.08
CA LYS A 153 -5.46 -6.79 -4.31
C LYS A 153 -6.47 -5.81 -4.88
N LYS A 154 -7.75 -6.05 -4.64
CA LYS A 154 -8.86 -5.20 -5.06
C LYS A 154 -9.90 -5.15 -3.96
N VAL A 155 -10.13 -3.97 -3.41
CA VAL A 155 -11.13 -3.72 -2.38
C VAL A 155 -12.34 -3.06 -3.04
N GLU A 156 -13.53 -3.48 -2.65
CA GLU A 156 -14.77 -2.89 -3.13
C GLU A 156 -15.40 -2.05 -2.00
N MET A 157 -16.05 -0.95 -2.37
CA MET A 157 -16.77 -0.08 -1.44
C MET A 157 -18.23 -0.51 -1.39
N ALA A 158 -18.57 -1.44 -0.49
CA ALA A 158 -19.92 -2.01 -0.39
C ALA A 158 -21.03 -0.94 -0.28
N GLU A 159 -20.75 0.18 0.37
CA GLU A 159 -21.65 1.33 0.55
C GLU A 159 -22.10 1.97 -0.79
N CYS A 160 -21.37 1.70 -1.87
CA CYS A 160 -21.63 2.18 -3.23
C CYS A 160 -22.47 1.21 -4.06
N HIS A 161 -22.58 -0.06 -3.66
CA HIS A 161 -23.37 -1.06 -4.35
C HIS A 161 -24.66 -1.42 -3.61
N ASP A 162 -24.73 -1.14 -2.32
CA ASP A 162 -25.95 -1.36 -1.56
C ASP A 162 -26.90 -0.16 -1.67
N SER A 163 -27.93 -0.32 -2.50
CA SER A 163 -29.06 0.60 -2.61
C SER A 163 -30.08 0.40 -1.48
N THR A 164 -29.87 -0.60 -0.62
CA THR A 164 -30.69 -0.87 0.57
C THR A 164 -29.84 -0.69 1.81
N GLY A 165 -30.14 0.32 2.63
CA GLY A 165 -29.40 0.60 3.87
C GLY A 165 -29.53 -0.49 4.93
N ILE A 166 -28.84 -1.63 4.74
CA ILE A 166 -28.71 -2.69 5.72
C ILE A 166 -27.23 -2.78 6.07
N ASP A 167 -26.88 -2.18 7.21
CA ASP A 167 -25.57 -2.34 7.85
C ASP A 167 -25.33 -3.83 8.17
N VAL A 168 -24.60 -4.54 7.30
CA VAL A 168 -24.06 -5.87 7.62
C VAL A 168 -22.69 -5.69 8.27
N SER A 169 -22.68 -5.08 9.46
CA SER A 169 -21.48 -5.06 10.31
C SER A 169 -21.84 -5.33 11.78
N SER A 170 -22.35 -6.54 12.04
CA SER A 170 -22.14 -7.19 13.35
C SER A 170 -22.26 -8.71 13.21
N THR A 171 -21.15 -9.40 12.94
CA THR A 171 -20.86 -10.74 13.49
C THR A 171 -19.48 -11.22 13.05
N ASN A 172 -18.48 -11.03 13.91
CA ASN A 172 -17.68 -12.10 14.49
C ASN A 172 -16.75 -11.56 15.58
#